data_AF-A0A0X8HWH9-F1
#
_entry.id   AF-A0A0X8HWH9-F1
#
_cell.length_a   1.000
_cell.length_b   1.000
_cell.length_c   1.000
_cell.angle_alpha   90.00
_cell.angle_beta   90.00
_cell.angle_gamma   90.00
#
_symmetry.space_group_name_H-M   'P 1'
#
loop_
_entity.id
_entity.type
_entity.pdbx_description
1 polymer ?
#
loop_
_entity_poly.entity_id
_entity_poly.type
_entity_poly.pdbx_seq_one_letter_code
_entity_poly.pdbx_strand_id
1 'polypeptide(L)'
;MSGKLILRRLPGFEKIAESKRPVGFNTPVIKGVPTKDALIQLRGVLSPIRTYQYSSNLRSTESCLYSCPFFDLNYYPPEHFLALARKSRPALQVTFADLPIFNANIDPTKSVDERIQMMASPSVVAKLKQLEKILQQPASKNPRDWAYLRISTSKFFRKQFLNVWCGLPQADYPVLPSHDPSSKRPVPGCAKDGLYHFNIRLLPGKGGSDECAEHIQKSLTHVTNLDWDSLLCSKNGRIPWPRAINQKVNINAINWILHKDRLPYKYVEIQTA
;
A
#
# COMPACT_ATOMS: atom_id res chain seq x y z
N MET A 1 25.57 -3.49 15.98
CA MET A 1 24.89 -4.78 15.72
C MET A 1 23.42 -4.48 15.50
N SER A 2 22.92 -4.56 14.27
CA SER A 2 21.50 -4.27 13.97
C SER A 2 20.76 -5.59 13.91
N GLY A 3 19.80 -5.82 14.80
CA GLY A 3 18.95 -6.98 14.72
C GLY A 3 17.90 -6.84 13.62
N LYS A 4 17.27 -7.97 13.31
CA LYS A 4 16.27 -8.15 12.25
C LYS A 4 14.88 -8.03 12.85
N LEU A 5 14.08 -7.11 12.31
CA LEU A 5 12.69 -6.96 12.71
C LEU A 5 11.81 -8.07 12.09
N ILE A 6 10.99 -8.72 12.91
CA ILE A 6 9.95 -9.65 12.47
C ILE A 6 8.64 -9.38 13.20
N LEU A 7 7.52 -9.79 12.62
CA LEU A 7 6.20 -9.77 13.28
C LEU A 7 5.85 -11.20 13.74
N ARG A 8 5.64 -11.40 15.04
CA ARG A 8 5.23 -12.69 15.64
C ARG A 8 3.80 -12.62 16.13
N ARG A 9 3.06 -13.73 16.02
CA ARG A 9 1.77 -13.89 16.70
C ARG A 9 2.00 -14.25 18.18
N LEU A 10 1.16 -13.71 19.07
CA LEU A 10 1.20 -14.03 20.50
C LEU A 10 0.48 -15.36 20.79
N PRO A 11 1.03 -16.23 21.66
CA PRO A 11 0.34 -17.43 22.13
C PRO A 11 -0.91 -17.07 22.97
N GLY A 12 -1.97 -17.87 22.91
CA GLY A 12 -3.19 -17.69 23.73
C GLY A 12 -4.36 -16.96 23.05
N PHE A 13 -4.19 -16.44 21.83
CA PHE A 13 -5.28 -15.85 21.02
C PHE A 13 -5.94 -16.89 20.07
N GLU A 14 -6.11 -18.11 20.54
CA GLU A 14 -6.61 -19.24 19.74
C GLU A 14 -8.14 -19.38 19.79
N LYS A 15 -8.81 -18.82 20.81
CA LYS A 15 -10.23 -19.08 21.10
C LYS A 15 -11.24 -18.02 20.61
N ILE A 16 -10.81 -16.98 19.89
CA ILE A 16 -11.75 -15.96 19.38
C ILE A 16 -11.91 -16.16 17.87
N ALA A 17 -13.05 -16.75 17.49
CA ALA A 17 -13.50 -17.13 16.15
C ALA A 17 -13.12 -18.56 15.68
N GLU A 18 -13.81 -19.55 16.26
CA GLU A 18 -14.18 -20.78 15.56
C GLU A 18 -15.15 -20.44 14.40
N SER A 19 -14.59 -19.93 13.31
CA SER A 19 -15.24 -19.86 12.01
C SER A 19 -14.16 -20.09 10.96
N LYS A 20 -13.92 -21.38 10.70
CA LYS A 20 -13.25 -21.98 9.53
C LYS A 20 -12.18 -21.09 8.85
N ARG A 21 -10.95 -21.06 9.39
CA ARG A 21 -9.70 -20.87 8.61
C ARG A 21 -8.45 -21.16 9.49
N PRO A 22 -7.56 -22.09 9.09
CA PRO A 22 -6.54 -22.68 9.99
C PRO A 22 -5.33 -21.78 10.20
N VAL A 23 -5.09 -21.35 11.45
CA VAL A 23 -4.06 -20.49 12.10
C VAL A 23 -2.59 -20.58 11.60
N GLY A 24 -1.95 -19.40 11.46
CA GLY A 24 -0.50 -19.19 11.34
C GLY A 24 -0.10 -18.71 9.95
N PHE A 25 0.38 -17.48 9.77
CA PHE A 25 0.77 -16.99 8.43
C PHE A 25 -0.33 -17.13 7.33
N ASN A 26 -1.61 -17.13 7.69
CA ASN A 26 -2.76 -17.23 6.74
C ASN A 26 -3.04 -15.95 6.00
N THR A 27 -1.98 -15.28 5.62
CA THR A 27 -2.07 -14.22 4.66
C THR A 27 -2.41 -14.92 3.34
N PRO A 28 -3.66 -14.84 2.83
CA PRO A 28 -4.05 -15.58 1.64
C PRO A 28 -3.06 -15.24 0.53
N VAL A 29 -2.44 -16.30 -0.02
CA VAL A 29 -1.53 -16.19 -1.15
C VAL A 29 -2.41 -16.21 -2.40
N ILE A 30 -2.47 -15.07 -3.06
CA ILE A 30 -3.24 -14.94 -4.28
C ILE A 30 -2.38 -15.52 -5.41
N LYS A 31 -2.82 -16.62 -6.00
CA LYS A 31 -2.18 -17.28 -7.14
C LYS A 31 -3.15 -17.39 -8.30
N GLY A 32 -2.63 -17.35 -9.53
CA GLY A 32 -3.40 -17.64 -10.73
C GLY A 32 -4.39 -16.53 -11.11
N VAL A 33 -5.51 -16.90 -11.71
CA VAL A 33 -6.48 -16.03 -12.40
C VAL A 33 -7.19 -15.04 -11.46
N PRO A 34 -7.49 -13.80 -11.90
CA PRO A 34 -8.28 -12.84 -11.13
C PRO A 34 -9.72 -13.32 -10.91
N THR A 35 -9.99 -13.93 -9.76
CA THR A 35 -11.32 -14.40 -9.36
C THR A 35 -12.01 -13.43 -8.40
N LYS A 36 -13.33 -13.57 -8.23
CA LYS A 36 -14.09 -12.84 -7.18
C LYS A 36 -13.54 -13.14 -5.78
N ASP A 37 -13.06 -14.36 -5.55
CA ASP A 37 -12.45 -14.76 -4.29
C ASP A 37 -11.10 -14.09 -4.07
N ALA A 38 -10.26 -13.99 -5.10
CA ALA A 38 -9.00 -13.23 -5.05
C ALA A 38 -9.24 -11.76 -4.67
N LEU A 39 -10.30 -11.15 -5.22
CA LEU A 39 -10.72 -9.79 -4.86
C LEU A 39 -11.11 -9.65 -3.40
N ILE A 40 -11.76 -10.65 -2.80
CA ILE A 40 -12.13 -10.65 -1.38
C ILE A 40 -10.90 -10.90 -0.50
N GLN A 41 -9.98 -11.73 -0.96
CA GLN A 41 -8.77 -12.13 -0.24
C GLN A 41 -7.68 -11.06 -0.27
N LEU A 42 -7.65 -10.18 -1.26
CA LEU A 42 -6.71 -9.06 -1.32
C LEU A 42 -6.96 -8.09 -0.16
N ARG A 43 -5.97 -7.83 0.69
CA ARG A 43 -6.11 -6.97 1.86
C ARG A 43 -4.89 -6.07 1.97
N GLY A 44 -5.03 -4.98 2.71
CA GLY A 44 -3.93 -4.05 2.97
C GLY A 44 -3.12 -4.45 4.19
N VAL A 45 -2.69 -3.45 4.96
CA VAL A 45 -1.95 -3.61 6.22
C VAL A 45 -2.88 -3.45 7.42
N LEU A 46 -2.41 -3.85 8.61
CA LEU A 46 -3.02 -3.46 9.88
C LEU A 46 -3.07 -1.92 10.00
N SER A 47 -4.29 -1.37 10.15
CA SER A 47 -4.51 0.08 10.28
C SER A 47 -3.64 0.74 11.36
N PRO A 48 -3.45 0.14 12.55
CA PRO A 48 -2.69 0.80 13.63
C PRO A 48 -1.21 0.97 13.28
N ILE A 49 -0.66 0.03 12.50
CA ILE A 49 0.70 0.08 11.98
C ILE A 49 0.86 1.20 10.94
N ARG A 50 -0.17 1.42 10.14
CA ARG A 50 -0.19 2.55 9.20
C ARG A 50 -0.28 3.89 9.93
N THR A 51 -1.13 4.00 10.94
CA THR A 51 -1.23 5.19 11.78
C THR A 51 0.11 5.50 12.43
N TYR A 52 0.79 4.48 12.97
CA TYR A 52 2.14 4.60 13.53
C TYR A 52 3.16 5.12 12.52
N GLN A 53 3.17 4.60 11.30
CA GLN A 53 4.06 5.09 10.24
C GLN A 53 3.90 6.58 10.00
N TYR A 54 2.65 7.06 9.89
CA TYR A 54 2.38 8.46 9.64
C TYR A 54 2.74 9.35 10.85
N SER A 55 2.37 8.95 12.06
CA SER A 55 2.63 9.75 13.27
C SER A 55 4.12 9.81 13.62
N SER A 56 4.88 8.77 13.29
CA SER A 56 6.34 8.70 13.51
C SER A 56 7.15 9.16 12.30
N ASN A 57 6.50 9.67 11.25
CA ASN A 57 7.12 10.14 10.01
C ASN A 57 8.09 9.12 9.36
N LEU A 58 7.76 7.83 9.44
CA LEU A 58 8.57 6.73 8.88
C LEU A 58 8.26 6.49 7.40
N ARG A 59 8.29 7.57 6.61
CA ARG A 59 8.13 7.53 5.16
C ARG A 59 9.51 7.59 4.52
N SER A 60 9.68 6.82 3.45
CA SER A 60 10.88 6.83 2.61
C SER A 60 10.47 7.29 1.22
N THR A 61 11.21 8.26 0.66
CA THR A 61 10.98 8.72 -0.71
C THR A 61 11.37 7.65 -1.72
N GLU A 62 12.28 6.75 -1.34
CA GLU A 62 12.68 5.58 -2.11
C GLU A 62 11.57 4.54 -2.26
N SER A 63 10.55 4.58 -1.40
CA SER A 63 9.37 3.71 -1.55
C SER A 63 8.49 4.11 -2.75
N CYS A 64 8.57 5.35 -3.23
CA CYS A 64 7.79 5.82 -4.38
C CYS A 64 8.46 5.39 -5.69
N LEU A 65 7.88 4.40 -6.36
CA LEU A 65 8.46 3.80 -7.58
C LEU A 65 7.78 4.28 -8.87
N TYR A 66 6.58 4.83 -8.78
CA TYR A 66 5.87 5.33 -9.95
C TYR A 66 4.98 6.51 -9.55
N SER A 67 4.96 7.55 -10.37
CA SER A 67 4.08 8.70 -10.20
C SER A 67 3.44 9.05 -11.53
N CYS A 68 2.14 9.33 -11.49
CA CYS A 68 1.36 9.75 -12.64
C CYS A 68 0.29 10.76 -12.20
N PRO A 69 -0.42 11.39 -13.16
CA PRO A 69 -1.56 12.25 -12.86
C PRO A 69 -2.56 11.68 -11.85
N PHE A 70 -2.84 10.38 -11.93
CA PHE A 70 -3.87 9.72 -11.12
C PHE A 70 -3.41 9.34 -9.72
N PHE A 71 -2.17 8.91 -9.55
CA PHE A 71 -1.69 8.35 -8.29
C PHE A 71 -0.16 8.31 -8.21
N ASP A 72 0.32 8.21 -6.97
CA ASP A 72 1.68 7.75 -6.68
C ASP A 72 1.62 6.30 -6.18
N LEU A 73 2.46 5.43 -6.72
CA LEU A 73 2.62 4.06 -6.26
C LEU A 73 3.84 3.98 -5.34
N ASN A 74 3.56 3.72 -4.07
CA ASN A 74 4.58 3.36 -3.10
C ASN A 74 4.63 1.83 -2.98
N TYR A 75 5.82 1.26 -3.07
CA TYR A 75 6.04 -0.16 -2.87
C TYR A 75 6.90 -0.38 -1.63
N TYR A 76 6.44 -1.28 -0.76
CA TYR A 76 7.20 -1.70 0.42
C TYR A 76 7.52 -3.20 0.31
N PRO A 77 8.81 -3.57 0.24
CA PRO A 77 9.22 -4.95 0.05
C PRO A 77 8.96 -5.78 1.33
N PRO A 78 8.93 -7.12 1.25
CA PRO A 78 8.55 -8.01 2.34
C PRO A 78 9.34 -7.82 3.65
N GLU A 79 10.57 -7.30 3.57
CA GLU A 79 11.46 -7.02 4.69
C GLU A 79 11.09 -5.72 5.42
N HIS A 80 10.31 -4.83 4.82
CA HIS A 80 9.89 -3.56 5.44
C HIS A 80 8.85 -3.80 6.54
N PHE A 81 8.93 -3.07 7.66
CA PHE A 81 8.05 -3.29 8.82
C PHE A 81 6.55 -3.24 8.49
N LEU A 82 6.13 -2.36 7.56
CA LEU A 82 4.76 -2.30 7.07
C LEU A 82 4.33 -3.58 6.35
N ALA A 83 5.19 -4.08 5.46
CA ALA A 83 4.90 -5.28 4.70
C ALA A 83 4.88 -6.52 5.61
N LEU A 84 5.57 -6.52 6.74
CA LEU A 84 5.45 -7.57 7.76
C LEU A 84 4.03 -7.63 8.37
N ALA A 85 3.32 -6.50 8.46
CA ALA A 85 1.95 -6.41 8.96
C ALA A 85 0.88 -6.54 7.87
N ARG A 86 1.23 -7.13 6.72
CA ARG A 86 0.32 -7.31 5.59
C ARG A 86 -0.71 -8.41 5.82
N LYS A 87 -1.93 -8.18 5.31
CA LYS A 87 -3.09 -9.07 5.47
C LYS A 87 -3.38 -9.93 4.22
N SER A 88 -2.69 -9.73 3.10
CA SER A 88 -2.66 -10.66 1.95
C SER A 88 -1.27 -10.67 1.28
N ARG A 89 -1.01 -11.64 0.39
CA ARG A 89 0.21 -11.76 -0.42
C ARG A 89 -0.15 -11.81 -1.91
N PRO A 90 0.16 -10.77 -2.70
CA PRO A 90 0.64 -9.45 -2.27
C PRO A 90 -0.42 -8.71 -1.45
N ALA A 91 -0.03 -7.62 -0.78
CA ALA A 91 -0.97 -6.70 -0.16
C ALA A 91 -1.18 -5.44 -0.99
N LEU A 92 -2.41 -4.95 -0.96
CA LEU A 92 -2.81 -3.74 -1.65
C LEU A 92 -3.50 -2.78 -0.69
N GLN A 93 -3.01 -1.55 -0.67
CA GLN A 93 -3.61 -0.43 0.03
C GLN A 93 -3.89 0.69 -0.97
N VAL A 94 -5.08 1.28 -0.86
CA VAL A 94 -5.49 2.45 -1.64
C VAL A 94 -5.82 3.54 -0.63
N THR A 95 -5.11 4.67 -0.70
CA THR A 95 -5.40 5.87 0.08
C THR A 95 -5.67 7.03 -0.86
N PHE A 96 -6.26 8.08 -0.33
CA PHE A 96 -6.55 9.29 -1.06
C PHE A 96 -5.62 10.37 -0.52
N ALA A 97 -4.96 11.11 -1.41
CA ALA A 97 -4.23 12.32 -1.04
C ALA A 97 -5.20 13.36 -0.45
N ASP A 98 -4.69 14.53 -0.07
CA ASP A 98 -5.58 15.63 0.30
C ASP A 98 -6.30 16.14 -0.97
N LEU A 99 -7.64 16.16 -0.95
CA LEU A 99 -8.53 16.72 -1.98
C LEU A 99 -8.77 15.99 -3.35
N PRO A 100 -8.39 14.72 -3.60
CA PRO A 100 -8.60 14.07 -4.91
C PRO A 100 -10.08 13.94 -5.27
N ILE A 101 -10.94 13.97 -4.26
CA ILE A 101 -12.37 13.78 -4.41
C ILE A 101 -13.05 15.01 -5.04
N PHE A 102 -12.47 16.20 -4.87
CA PHE A 102 -13.02 17.42 -5.47
C PHE A 102 -12.84 17.46 -6.99
N ASN A 103 -11.94 16.63 -7.52
CA ASN A 103 -11.79 16.45 -8.95
C ASN A 103 -12.91 15.59 -9.60
N ALA A 104 -13.74 14.88 -8.82
CA ALA A 104 -14.83 14.06 -9.39
C ALA A 104 -15.85 14.88 -10.21
N ASN A 105 -15.97 16.18 -9.92
CA ASN A 105 -16.97 17.07 -10.51
C ASN A 105 -16.41 18.02 -11.58
N ILE A 106 -15.13 17.86 -11.96
CA ILE A 106 -14.57 18.66 -13.05
C ILE A 106 -14.91 17.97 -14.36
N ASP A 107 -15.49 18.76 -15.26
CA ASP A 107 -16.06 18.40 -16.55
C ASP A 107 -15.47 17.08 -17.12
N PRO A 108 -16.28 16.00 -17.15
CA PRO A 108 -15.80 14.69 -17.57
C PRO A 108 -15.48 14.61 -19.07
N THR A 109 -15.83 15.63 -19.85
CA THR A 109 -15.51 15.73 -21.28
C THR A 109 -14.09 16.23 -21.55
N LYS A 110 -13.43 16.79 -20.53
CA LYS A 110 -12.07 17.34 -20.62
C LYS A 110 -11.01 16.27 -20.40
N SER A 111 -9.88 16.44 -21.07
CA SER A 111 -8.69 15.60 -20.89
C SER A 111 -8.18 15.64 -19.44
N VAL A 112 -7.34 14.69 -19.04
CA VAL A 112 -6.73 14.68 -17.69
C VAL A 112 -5.93 15.94 -17.44
N ASP A 113 -5.13 16.38 -18.40
CA ASP A 113 -4.27 17.56 -18.27
C ASP A 113 -5.09 18.84 -18.12
N GLU A 114 -6.14 19.01 -18.92
CA GLU A 114 -7.07 20.13 -18.78
C GLU A 114 -7.73 20.14 -17.39
N ARG A 115 -8.15 18.98 -16.89
CA ARG A 115 -8.75 18.89 -15.54
C ARG A 115 -7.75 19.22 -14.44
N ILE A 116 -6.49 18.83 -14.59
CA ILE A 116 -5.41 19.21 -13.66
C ILE A 116 -5.19 20.72 -13.69
N GLN A 117 -5.13 21.33 -14.88
CA GLN A 117 -5.00 22.78 -15.01
C GLN A 117 -6.21 23.52 -14.40
N MET A 118 -7.42 23.00 -14.58
CA MET A 118 -8.63 23.53 -13.97
C MET A 118 -8.58 23.43 -12.44
N MET A 119 -8.12 22.30 -11.88
CA MET A 119 -7.89 22.14 -10.43
C MET A 119 -6.86 23.13 -9.88
N ALA A 120 -5.81 23.41 -10.67
CA ALA A 120 -4.77 24.35 -10.31
C ALA A 120 -5.20 25.82 -10.48
N SER A 121 -6.34 26.09 -11.09
CA SER A 121 -6.79 27.46 -11.32
C SER A 121 -7.04 28.20 -9.99
N PRO A 122 -6.64 29.48 -9.87
CA PRO A 122 -6.80 30.24 -8.63
C PRO A 122 -8.25 30.30 -8.12
N SER A 123 -9.23 30.31 -9.03
CA SER A 123 -10.65 30.34 -8.71
C SER A 123 -11.13 29.03 -8.09
N VAL A 124 -10.69 27.88 -8.61
CA VAL A 124 -11.01 26.56 -8.04
C VAL A 124 -10.29 26.39 -6.72
N VAL A 125 -9.01 26.74 -6.62
CA VAL A 125 -8.25 26.68 -5.35
C VAL A 125 -8.90 27.55 -4.27
N ALA A 126 -9.38 28.75 -4.61
CA ALA A 126 -10.09 29.62 -3.68
C ALA A 126 -11.42 29.00 -3.21
N LYS A 127 -12.20 28.42 -4.14
CA LYS A 127 -13.43 27.68 -3.81
C LYS A 127 -13.15 26.46 -2.93
N LEU A 128 -12.08 25.71 -3.20
CA LEU A 128 -11.67 24.57 -2.40
C LEU A 128 -11.30 24.99 -0.97
N LYS A 129 -10.56 26.09 -0.80
CA LYS A 129 -10.26 26.65 0.52
C LYS A 129 -11.51 27.13 1.25
N GLN A 130 -12.48 27.71 0.54
CA GLN A 130 -13.76 28.13 1.13
C GLN A 130 -14.59 26.91 1.56
N LEU A 131 -14.66 25.87 0.72
CA LEU A 131 -15.32 24.62 1.04
C LEU A 131 -14.62 23.90 2.20
N GLU A 132 -13.29 23.94 2.26
CA GLU A 132 -12.53 23.39 3.39
C GLU A 132 -12.94 24.07 4.69
N LYS A 133 -13.08 25.40 4.73
CA LYS A 133 -13.58 26.13 5.91
C LYS A 133 -15.00 25.73 6.30
N ILE A 134 -15.88 25.49 5.34
CA ILE A 134 -17.27 25.05 5.60
C ILE A 134 -17.30 23.59 6.11
N LEU A 135 -16.46 22.74 5.53
CA LEU A 135 -16.34 21.32 5.85
C LEU A 135 -15.51 21.05 7.12
N GLN A 136 -14.77 22.04 7.63
CA GLN A 136 -14.06 21.98 8.91
C GLN A 136 -14.99 21.90 10.14
N GLN A 137 -16.30 21.71 9.97
CA GLN A 137 -17.12 21.11 11.02
C GLN A 137 -16.57 19.73 11.39
N PRO A 138 -16.54 19.34 12.69
CA PRO A 138 -15.40 18.62 13.28
C PRO A 138 -15.29 17.11 13.00
N ALA A 139 -15.94 16.58 11.96
CA ALA A 139 -16.15 15.14 11.85
C ALA A 139 -15.26 14.40 10.82
N SER A 140 -14.75 15.04 9.76
CA SER A 140 -13.82 14.36 8.83
C SER A 140 -13.20 15.30 7.79
N LYS A 141 -11.88 15.20 7.54
CA LYS A 141 -11.20 15.83 6.38
C LYS A 141 -11.75 15.36 5.02
N ASN A 142 -12.49 14.25 5.01
CA ASN A 142 -13.07 13.66 3.81
C ASN A 142 -14.59 13.54 4.01
N PRO A 143 -15.42 14.28 3.25
CA PRO A 143 -16.87 14.23 3.41
C PRO A 143 -17.40 12.79 3.39
N ARG A 144 -18.31 12.48 4.33
CA ARG A 144 -18.99 11.17 4.40
C ARG A 144 -19.78 10.90 3.13
N ASP A 145 -20.41 11.94 2.60
CA ASP A 145 -21.22 11.87 1.37
C ASP A 145 -20.43 11.41 0.16
N TRP A 146 -19.10 11.51 0.22
CA TRP A 146 -18.21 11.13 -0.87
C TRP A 146 -17.53 9.77 -0.63
N ALA A 147 -17.98 9.02 0.39
CA ALA A 147 -17.51 7.67 0.67
C ALA A 147 -17.76 6.71 -0.51
N TYR A 148 -18.86 6.88 -1.25
CA TYR A 148 -19.17 6.03 -2.40
C TYR A 148 -18.11 6.13 -3.50
N LEU A 149 -17.58 7.33 -3.78
CA LEU A 149 -16.49 7.54 -4.75
C LEU A 149 -15.22 6.83 -4.30
N ARG A 150 -14.89 6.91 -3.00
CA ARG A 150 -13.72 6.24 -2.43
C ARG A 150 -13.85 4.71 -2.53
N ILE A 151 -15.02 4.18 -2.21
CA ILE A 151 -15.31 2.75 -2.31
C ILE A 151 -15.23 2.28 -3.77
N SER A 152 -15.88 3.01 -4.69
CA SER A 152 -15.87 2.69 -6.12
C SER A 152 -14.44 2.69 -6.68
N THR A 153 -13.67 3.75 -6.39
CA THR A 153 -12.26 3.87 -6.82
C THR A 153 -11.41 2.76 -6.22
N SER A 154 -11.57 2.46 -4.93
CA SER A 154 -10.83 1.36 -4.31
C SER A 154 -11.15 0.02 -4.96
N LYS A 155 -12.42 -0.24 -5.31
CA LYS A 155 -12.82 -1.45 -6.05
C LYS A 155 -12.19 -1.49 -7.43
N PHE A 156 -12.18 -0.37 -8.15
CA PHE A 156 -11.54 -0.23 -9.46
C PHE A 156 -10.05 -0.57 -9.39
N PHE A 157 -9.29 0.08 -8.49
CA PHE A 157 -7.86 -0.19 -8.31
C PHE A 157 -7.57 -1.64 -7.92
N ARG A 158 -8.38 -2.22 -7.02
CA ARG A 158 -8.22 -3.63 -6.63
C ARG A 158 -8.46 -4.60 -7.79
N LYS A 159 -9.46 -4.33 -8.63
CA LYS A 159 -9.75 -5.13 -9.83
C LYS A 159 -8.61 -5.03 -10.84
N GLN A 160 -8.20 -3.80 -11.20
CA GLN A 160 -7.13 -3.61 -12.17
C GLN A 160 -5.79 -4.15 -11.68
N PHE A 161 -5.48 -3.94 -10.40
CA PHE A 161 -4.30 -4.51 -9.77
C PHE A 161 -4.28 -6.03 -9.93
N LEU A 162 -5.35 -6.72 -9.56
CA LEU A 162 -5.39 -8.18 -9.66
C LEU A 162 -5.30 -8.66 -11.10
N ASN A 163 -6.02 -8.02 -12.03
CA ASN A 163 -5.98 -8.41 -13.45
C ASN A 163 -4.54 -8.41 -13.99
N VAL A 164 -3.78 -7.36 -13.69
CA VAL A 164 -2.38 -7.24 -14.11
C VAL A 164 -1.48 -8.17 -13.30
N TRP A 165 -1.59 -8.13 -11.97
CA TRP A 165 -0.74 -8.89 -11.06
C TRP A 165 -0.79 -10.39 -11.30
N CYS A 166 -2.00 -10.92 -11.45
CA CYS A 166 -2.25 -12.33 -11.70
C CYS A 166 -1.78 -12.79 -13.09
N GLY A 167 -1.71 -11.88 -14.06
CA GLY A 167 -1.20 -12.16 -15.40
C GLY A 167 0.32 -12.20 -15.50
N LEU A 168 1.03 -11.72 -14.47
CA LEU A 168 2.50 -11.71 -14.43
C LEU A 168 3.03 -13.07 -13.94
N PRO A 169 4.22 -13.51 -14.42
CA PRO A 169 4.90 -14.68 -13.87
C PRO A 169 5.10 -14.52 -12.36
N GLN A 170 4.60 -15.47 -11.57
CA GLN A 170 4.75 -15.41 -10.11
C GLN A 170 6.12 -15.96 -9.73
N ALA A 171 6.92 -15.18 -9.00
CA ALA A 171 8.12 -15.72 -8.40
C ALA A 171 7.76 -16.62 -7.21
N ASP A 172 8.51 -17.70 -7.02
CA ASP A 172 8.41 -18.54 -5.83
C ASP A 172 8.96 -17.77 -4.62
N TYR A 173 8.09 -17.03 -3.96
CA TYR A 173 8.44 -16.42 -2.69
C TYR A 173 8.49 -17.50 -1.61
N PRO A 174 9.59 -17.59 -0.84
CA PRO A 174 9.55 -18.39 0.37
C PRO A 174 8.39 -17.89 1.27
N VAL A 175 7.71 -18.83 1.91
CA VAL A 175 6.53 -18.54 2.75
C VAL A 175 6.91 -17.64 3.93
N LEU A 176 8.18 -17.66 4.31
CA LEU A 176 8.82 -16.73 5.23
C LEU A 176 9.74 -15.81 4.43
N PRO A 177 10.06 -14.58 4.88
CA PRO A 177 11.31 -13.97 4.48
C PRO A 177 12.43 -14.91 4.92
N SER A 178 12.83 -15.82 4.04
CA SER A 178 14.09 -16.54 4.13
C SER A 178 15.16 -15.49 3.91
N HIS A 179 16.08 -15.37 4.86
CA HIS A 179 17.18 -14.40 4.79
C HIS A 179 18.48 -15.07 4.39
N ASP A 180 18.40 -16.28 3.87
CA ASP A 180 19.51 -16.80 3.11
C ASP A 180 19.67 -15.89 1.88
N PRO A 181 20.82 -15.23 1.66
CA PRO A 181 21.11 -14.58 0.38
C PRO A 181 21.02 -15.57 -0.80
N SER A 182 20.99 -16.88 -0.54
CA SER A 182 20.66 -17.94 -1.51
C SER A 182 19.16 -18.08 -1.80
N SER A 183 18.27 -17.52 -0.96
CA SER A 183 16.83 -17.53 -1.22
C SER A 183 16.55 -16.67 -2.45
N LYS A 184 16.02 -17.32 -3.48
CA LYS A 184 15.90 -16.78 -4.83
C LYS A 184 15.12 -15.46 -4.79
N ARG A 185 15.84 -14.34 -4.94
CA ARG A 185 15.24 -13.04 -5.21
C ARG A 185 14.44 -13.15 -6.50
N PRO A 186 13.30 -12.46 -6.60
CA PRO A 186 12.52 -12.53 -7.81
C PRO A 186 13.30 -11.93 -8.98
N VAL A 187 13.35 -12.71 -10.05
CA VAL A 187 13.94 -12.30 -11.32
C VAL A 187 13.14 -11.10 -11.87
N PRO A 188 13.79 -10.12 -12.50
CA PRO A 188 13.09 -9.10 -13.27
C PRO A 188 12.06 -9.69 -14.23
N GLY A 189 10.91 -9.04 -14.35
CA GLY A 189 9.76 -9.53 -15.12
C GLY A 189 8.78 -10.39 -14.32
N CYS A 190 9.13 -10.83 -13.10
CA CYS A 190 8.21 -11.53 -12.22
C CYS A 190 7.46 -10.58 -11.27
N ALA A 191 6.23 -10.97 -10.93
CA ALA A 191 5.43 -10.36 -9.88
C ALA A 191 6.16 -10.38 -8.53
N LYS A 192 6.37 -9.19 -7.95
CA LYS A 192 6.99 -8.88 -6.64
C LYS A 192 6.07 -8.94 -5.40
N ASP A 193 6.20 -9.92 -4.50
CA ASP A 193 5.46 -9.90 -3.22
C ASP A 193 5.86 -8.69 -2.36
N GLY A 194 4.93 -8.12 -1.61
CA GLY A 194 5.14 -6.91 -0.83
C GLY A 194 3.83 -6.18 -0.56
N LEU A 195 3.93 -4.90 -0.20
CA LEU A 195 2.80 -3.99 -0.09
C LEU A 195 2.84 -2.96 -1.21
N TYR A 196 1.80 -3.01 -2.04
CA TYR A 196 1.48 -1.98 -3.03
C TYR A 196 0.58 -0.94 -2.40
N HIS A 197 1.03 0.30 -2.35
CA HIS A 197 0.28 1.40 -1.77
C HIS A 197 0.04 2.50 -2.82
N PHE A 198 -1.16 2.50 -3.38
CA PHE A 198 -1.63 3.53 -4.31
C PHE A 198 -2.14 4.72 -3.51
N ASN A 199 -1.50 5.88 -3.68
CA ASN A 199 -1.93 7.15 -3.14
C ASN A 199 -2.62 7.95 -4.25
N ILE A 200 -3.95 7.96 -4.24
CA ILE A 200 -4.78 8.55 -5.30
C ILE A 200 -4.73 10.08 -5.23
N ARG A 201 -4.32 10.70 -6.34
CA ARG A 201 -4.26 12.16 -6.57
C ARG A 201 -5.43 12.65 -7.40
N LEU A 202 -5.91 11.83 -8.33
CA LEU A 202 -7.01 12.13 -9.24
C LEU A 202 -7.96 10.95 -9.32
N LEU A 203 -9.27 11.19 -9.19
CA LEU A 203 -10.25 10.13 -9.38
C LEU A 203 -10.43 9.79 -10.88
N PRO A 204 -10.41 8.50 -11.25
CA PRO A 204 -10.73 8.09 -12.61
C PRO A 204 -12.24 8.31 -12.86
N GLY A 205 -12.57 9.36 -13.60
CA GLY A 205 -13.92 9.62 -14.11
C GLY A 205 -14.26 8.70 -15.29
N LYS A 206 -15.47 8.86 -15.86
CA LYS A 206 -15.93 8.05 -17.01
C LYS A 206 -14.97 8.09 -18.21
N GLY A 207 -14.39 9.26 -18.52
CA GLY A 207 -13.43 9.42 -19.63
C GLY A 207 -11.96 9.13 -19.30
N GLY A 208 -11.61 8.90 -18.03
CA GLY A 208 -10.21 8.68 -17.60
C GLY A 208 -9.95 7.31 -16.98
N SER A 209 -10.94 6.41 -17.02
CA SER A 209 -10.82 5.09 -16.40
C SER A 209 -9.86 4.18 -17.17
N ASP A 210 -9.87 4.23 -18.49
CA ASP A 210 -8.99 3.40 -19.33
C ASP A 210 -7.54 3.87 -19.24
N GLU A 211 -7.31 5.19 -19.32
CA GLU A 211 -5.99 5.79 -19.12
C GLU A 211 -5.43 5.48 -17.72
N CYS A 212 -6.27 5.56 -16.67
CA CYS A 212 -5.88 5.17 -15.33
C CYS A 212 -5.54 3.67 -15.22
N ALA A 213 -6.31 2.80 -15.89
CA ALA A 213 -6.01 1.37 -15.94
C ALA A 213 -4.67 1.09 -16.65
N GLU A 214 -4.38 1.80 -17.73
CA GLU A 214 -3.09 1.74 -18.42
C GLU A 214 -1.94 2.17 -17.49
N HIS A 215 -2.12 3.27 -16.73
CA HIS A 215 -1.14 3.68 -15.73
C HIS A 215 -0.96 2.65 -14.61
N ILE A 216 -2.03 1.99 -14.15
CA ILE A 216 -1.93 0.89 -13.19
C ILE A 216 -1.08 -0.24 -13.78
N GLN A 217 -1.34 -0.64 -15.03
CA GLN A 217 -0.54 -1.65 -15.72
C GLN A 217 0.93 -1.24 -15.84
N LYS A 218 1.20 -0.04 -16.35
CA LYS A 218 2.57 0.52 -16.47
C LYS A 218 3.28 0.54 -15.12
N SER A 219 2.59 0.94 -14.05
CA SER A 219 3.15 1.00 -12.71
C SER A 219 3.57 -0.38 -12.18
N LEU A 220 2.76 -1.41 -12.42
CA LEU A 220 3.06 -2.77 -11.98
C LEU A 220 4.17 -3.39 -12.82
N THR A 221 4.13 -3.22 -14.13
CA THR A 221 5.22 -3.66 -15.04
C THR A 221 6.54 -2.97 -14.68
N HIS A 222 6.50 -1.69 -14.32
CA HIS A 222 7.67 -0.98 -13.84
C HIS A 222 8.24 -1.66 -12.58
N VAL A 223 7.40 -1.91 -11.57
CA VAL A 223 7.84 -2.60 -10.35
C VAL A 223 8.38 -3.99 -10.65
N THR A 224 7.76 -4.77 -11.55
CA THR A 224 8.24 -6.13 -11.89
C THR A 224 9.57 -6.13 -12.63
N ASN A 225 9.86 -5.10 -13.43
CA ASN A 225 11.10 -5.02 -14.21
C ASN A 225 12.30 -4.50 -13.41
N LEU A 226 12.08 -3.86 -12.26
CA LEU A 226 13.19 -3.42 -11.41
C LEU A 226 14.00 -4.61 -10.88
N ASP A 227 15.32 -4.51 -10.92
CA ASP A 227 16.17 -5.45 -10.19
C ASP A 227 15.95 -5.33 -8.67
N TRP A 228 16.01 -6.45 -7.95
CA TRP A 228 15.71 -6.48 -6.51
C TRP A 228 16.74 -5.68 -5.70
N ASP A 229 18.03 -5.74 -6.04
CA ASP A 229 19.03 -4.92 -5.36
C ASP A 229 18.85 -3.45 -5.67
N SER A 230 18.63 -3.12 -6.94
CA SER A 230 18.36 -1.73 -7.35
C SER A 230 17.13 -1.15 -6.64
N LEU A 231 16.11 -1.96 -6.39
CA LEU A 231 14.89 -1.55 -5.69
C LEU A 231 15.13 -1.30 -4.19
N LEU A 232 16.11 -1.98 -3.59
CA LEU A 232 16.44 -1.89 -2.16
C LEU A 232 17.54 -0.87 -1.87
N CYS A 233 18.34 -0.49 -2.87
CA CYS A 233 19.42 0.47 -2.73
C CYS A 233 18.93 1.83 -2.21
N SER A 234 19.53 2.32 -1.13
CA SER A 234 19.34 3.69 -0.67
C SER A 234 20.20 4.64 -1.49
N LYS A 235 19.66 5.81 -1.85
CA LYS A 235 20.38 6.88 -2.57
C LYS A 235 21.63 7.37 -1.82
N ASN A 236 21.64 7.23 -0.49
CA ASN A 236 22.70 7.73 0.39
C ASN A 236 23.75 6.67 0.75
N GLY A 237 23.64 5.46 0.18
CA GLY A 237 24.70 4.45 0.08
C GLY A 237 25.31 3.96 1.40
N ARG A 238 24.83 2.80 1.90
CA ARG A 238 25.55 1.80 2.74
C ARG A 238 24.59 0.71 3.25
N ILE A 239 23.32 1.07 3.46
CA ILE A 239 22.29 0.18 4.02
C ILE A 239 21.06 0.24 3.10
N PRO A 240 20.43 -0.90 2.77
CA PRO A 240 19.15 -0.92 2.07
C PRO A 240 18.10 -0.03 2.75
N TRP A 241 17.36 0.76 1.97
CA TRP A 241 16.40 1.72 2.54
C TRP A 241 15.36 1.06 3.47
N PRO A 242 14.86 -0.17 3.24
CA PRO A 242 13.91 -0.78 4.17
C PRO A 242 14.55 -1.09 5.52
N ARG A 243 15.84 -1.50 5.51
CA ARG A 243 16.59 -1.75 6.74
C ARG A 243 16.85 -0.45 7.49
N ALA A 244 17.21 0.62 6.78
CA ALA A 244 17.40 1.94 7.38
C ALA A 244 16.11 2.47 8.04
N ILE A 245 14.93 2.23 7.45
CA ILE A 245 13.64 2.59 8.06
C ILE A 245 13.31 1.68 9.24
N ASN A 246 13.50 0.36 9.11
CA ASN A 246 13.24 -0.59 10.19
C ASN A 246 14.04 -0.27 11.46
N GLN A 247 15.29 0.21 11.33
CA GLN A 247 16.12 0.63 12.46
C GLN A 247 15.56 1.86 13.21
N LYS A 248 14.72 2.67 12.56
CA LYS A 248 14.06 3.85 13.17
C LYS A 248 12.75 3.48 13.87
N VAL A 249 12.28 2.24 13.74
CA VAL A 249 11.03 1.78 14.37
C VAL A 249 11.24 1.64 15.87
N ASN A 250 10.45 2.36 16.66
CA ASN A 250 10.36 2.13 18.10
C ASN A 250 9.46 0.91 18.37
N ILE A 251 10.12 -0.22 18.63
CA ILE A 251 9.47 -1.53 18.83
C ILE A 251 8.49 -1.52 20.01
N ASN A 252 8.82 -0.80 21.09
CA ASN A 252 7.95 -0.71 22.26
C ASN A 252 6.67 0.08 21.94
N ALA A 253 6.80 1.21 21.24
CA ALA A 253 5.66 2.03 20.85
C ALA A 253 4.72 1.29 19.88
N ILE A 254 5.26 0.66 18.84
CA ILE A 254 4.46 -0.08 17.86
C ILE A 254 3.76 -1.30 18.49
N ASN A 255 4.42 -1.99 19.43
CA ASN A 255 3.82 -3.11 20.17
C ASN A 255 2.75 -2.65 21.15
N TRP A 256 2.94 -1.51 21.81
CA TRP A 256 1.92 -0.92 22.66
C TRP A 256 0.66 -0.57 21.87
N ILE A 257 0.81 -0.01 20.66
CA ILE A 257 -0.32 0.26 19.76
C ILE A 257 -1.03 -1.04 19.36
N LEU A 258 -0.29 -2.08 18.98
CA LEU A 258 -0.88 -3.39 18.64
C LEU A 258 -1.64 -3.97 19.83
N HIS A 259 -1.08 -3.90 21.04
CA HIS A 259 -1.72 -4.38 22.26
C HIS A 259 -2.99 -3.58 22.60
N LYS A 260 -2.92 -2.24 22.53
CA LYS A 260 -4.06 -1.35 22.76
C LYS A 260 -5.23 -1.68 21.84
N ASP A 261 -4.94 -2.00 20.59
CA ASP A 261 -5.94 -2.36 19.58
C ASP A 261 -6.29 -3.87 19.60
N ARG A 262 -5.86 -4.60 20.65
CA ARG A 262 -6.12 -6.03 20.89
C ARG A 262 -5.71 -6.91 19.72
N LEU A 263 -4.67 -6.51 18.99
CA LEU A 263 -4.13 -7.28 17.89
C LEU A 263 -3.16 -8.34 18.43
N PRO A 264 -3.30 -9.62 18.02
CA PRO A 264 -2.54 -10.73 18.59
C PRO A 264 -1.12 -10.83 18.00
N TYR A 265 -0.47 -9.69 17.75
CA TYR A 265 0.83 -9.63 17.08
C TYR A 265 1.80 -8.73 17.87
N LYS A 266 3.09 -9.04 17.79
CA LYS A 266 4.18 -8.18 18.27
C LYS A 266 5.36 -8.20 17.31
N TYR A 267 5.95 -7.04 17.11
CA TYR A 267 7.25 -6.91 16.49
C TYR A 267 8.34 -7.33 17.46
N VAL A 268 9.33 -8.09 16.96
CA VAL A 268 10.48 -8.56 17.72
C VAL A 268 11.73 -8.35 16.87
N GLU A 269 12.80 -7.88 17.50
CA GLU A 269 14.12 -7.84 16.89
C GLU A 269 14.85 -9.14 17.20
N ILE A 270 15.25 -9.87 16.17
CA ILE A 270 16.09 -11.07 16.30
C ILE A 270 17.54 -10.65 16.06
N GLN A 271 18.43 -10.94 17.00
CA GLN A 271 19.85 -10.86 16.74
C GLN A 271 20.24 -11.95 15.74
N THR A 272 20.72 -11.56 14.57
CA THR A 272 21.39 -12.49 13.65
C THR A 272 22.76 -12.80 14.22
N ALA A 273 22.98 -14.08 14.55
CA ALA A 273 24.28 -14.62 14.94
C ALA A 273 25.32 -14.41 13.84
#